data_AF-V5H3Z5-F1
#
_entry.id   AF-V5H3Z5-F1
#
_cell.length_a   1.000
_cell.length_b   1.000
_cell.length_c   1.000
_cell.angle_alpha   90.00
_cell.angle_beta   90.00
_cell.angle_gamma   90.00
#
_symmetry.space_group_name_H-M   'P 1'
#
loop_
_entity.id
_entity.type
_entity.pdbx_description
1 polymer ?
#
loop_
_entity_poly.entity_id
_entity_poly.type
_entity_poly.pdbx_seq_one_letter_code
_entity_poly.pdbx_strand_id
1 'polypeptide(L)'
;QNGGGAFLIPYFVVLFLIGKPMYFLELAIGQFVGKSPLKIWKCVPGFRGIGIAQIFSTFYTLVSYNYIMALCLFYMFASMQSVLPWTYCDTEWSDETCYDNDLENSTMEYTANVTSSAEQYFQKFVLKNSGGFTLPSALDWRMALCLLLAWVCEALSTIKGVDSIGKVVYVTSTFPYVVLVSLLVITCLQDGAFTGIRAFFVPQWEKILDIEVWFKACEQSFFSLGIGFGYLVMYSSFNDFQHNVGRDAFLISIADTITSVLAGCVVFGTLGSLAHELGTDDISQVLKGESDLGLAFVTYPEALSRISFIPQFWSVMFFIMLFMLGLGSGVGGVQLVTTVLTDQYPGWSKWKSHISLLFCVISFGTGLVLCTDSGNAIRLLFDNYGVGRALFIYGTLQVVGFVWIYGYRNIIEDFEYMLNKKVSWYWKITWGFITPVSLISIFIYGTATEGGSSSLPPIGQTIGWILAGIAVGQIVLWMIITFVNAKGSNVLEKLRTTFSPTPSYGPRDPQVFKEWKEWKFNKRNPASVTLPYNISGQVNPSYHRDEDD
;
A
#
# COMPACT_ATOMS: atom_id res chain seq x y z
N GLN A 1 19.06 -4.49 10.78
CA GLN A 1 18.36 -5.62 10.14
C GLN A 1 18.93 -5.93 8.75
N ASN A 2 18.81 -5.04 7.76
CA ASN A 2 19.16 -5.35 6.34
C ASN A 2 20.46 -4.70 5.81
N GLY A 3 21.40 -4.36 6.69
CA GLY A 3 22.72 -3.85 6.30
C GLY A 3 22.90 -2.33 6.26
N GLY A 4 21.99 -1.57 6.89
CA GLY A 4 22.11 -0.10 7.01
C GLY A 4 22.17 0.58 5.64
N GLY A 5 23.14 1.48 5.43
CA GLY A 5 23.30 2.21 4.17
C GLY A 5 23.54 1.30 2.95
N ALA A 6 24.03 0.07 3.15
CA ALA A 6 24.24 -0.90 2.08
C ALA A 6 22.92 -1.33 1.41
N PHE A 7 21.81 -1.31 2.16
CA PHE A 7 20.46 -1.67 1.68
C PHE A 7 19.96 -0.76 0.55
N LEU A 8 20.42 0.49 0.51
CA LEU A 8 20.02 1.45 -0.52
C LEU A 8 20.39 0.93 -1.93
N ILE A 9 21.48 0.17 -2.07
CA ILE A 9 21.90 -0.37 -3.36
C ILE A 9 20.88 -1.42 -3.88
N PRO A 10 20.58 -2.52 -3.16
CA PRO A 10 19.51 -3.43 -3.53
C PRO A 10 18.17 -2.72 -3.77
N TYR A 11 17.79 -1.79 -2.89
CA TYR A 11 16.54 -1.03 -3.02
C TYR A 11 16.48 -0.23 -4.32
N PHE A 12 17.50 0.57 -4.65
CA PHE A 12 17.51 1.34 -5.90
C PHE A 12 17.54 0.44 -7.14
N VAL A 13 18.32 -0.65 -7.13
CA VAL A 13 18.35 -1.59 -8.25
C VAL A 13 16.96 -2.20 -8.48
N VAL A 14 16.30 -2.66 -7.43
CA VAL A 14 14.96 -3.24 -7.51
C VAL A 14 13.92 -2.19 -7.91
N LEU A 15 13.99 -0.99 -7.35
CA LEU A 15 13.12 0.12 -7.70
C LEU A 15 13.23 0.47 -9.19
N PHE A 16 14.44 0.57 -9.75
CA PHE A 16 14.62 0.92 -11.16
C PHE A 16 14.39 -0.25 -12.12
N LEU A 17 14.60 -1.50 -11.73
CA LEU A 17 14.47 -2.64 -12.65
C LEU A 17 13.12 -3.36 -12.56
N ILE A 18 12.41 -3.20 -11.44
CA ILE A 18 11.16 -3.92 -11.15
C ILE A 18 10.06 -2.95 -10.73
N GLY A 19 10.25 -2.21 -9.64
CA GLY A 19 9.23 -1.35 -9.05
C GLY A 19 8.68 -0.30 -10.01
N LYS A 20 9.53 0.60 -10.51
CA LYS A 20 9.18 1.66 -11.45
C LYS A 20 8.61 1.13 -12.78
N PRO A 21 9.19 0.08 -13.43
CA PRO A 21 8.56 -0.60 -14.55
C PRO A 21 7.14 -1.08 -14.26
N MET A 22 6.91 -1.76 -13.15
CA MET A 22 5.57 -2.22 -12.75
C MET A 22 4.61 -1.06 -12.50
N TYR A 23 5.07 -0.05 -11.77
CA TYR A 23 4.30 1.15 -11.46
C TYR A 23 3.83 1.86 -12.74
N PHE A 24 4.75 2.08 -13.70
CA PHE A 24 4.40 2.67 -14.99
C PHE A 24 3.47 1.78 -15.81
N LEU A 25 3.65 0.45 -15.78
CA LEU A 25 2.78 -0.49 -16.49
C LEU A 25 1.33 -0.41 -16.01
N GLU A 26 1.11 -0.44 -14.69
CA GLU A 26 -0.23 -0.34 -14.10
C GLU A 26 -0.89 1.02 -14.38
N LEU A 27 -0.15 2.12 -14.26
CA LEU A 27 -0.68 3.45 -14.57
C LEU A 27 -0.99 3.60 -16.07
N ALA A 28 -0.12 3.12 -16.95
CA ALA A 28 -0.31 3.25 -18.38
C ALA A 28 -1.49 2.41 -18.88
N ILE A 29 -1.68 1.18 -18.37
CA ILE A 29 -2.83 0.35 -18.75
C ILE A 29 -4.14 0.91 -18.21
N GLY A 30 -4.15 1.44 -16.99
CA GLY A 30 -5.33 2.08 -16.40
C GLY A 30 -5.76 3.30 -17.19
N GLN A 31 -4.83 4.19 -17.54
CA GLN A 31 -5.10 5.35 -18.40
C GLN A 31 -5.54 4.95 -19.80
N PHE A 32 -4.88 3.97 -20.41
CA PHE A 32 -5.21 3.54 -21.77
C PHE A 32 -6.64 3.01 -21.89
N VAL A 33 -7.04 2.14 -20.97
CA VAL A 33 -8.39 1.55 -21.00
C VAL A 33 -9.43 2.54 -20.44
N GLY A 34 -9.06 3.37 -19.46
CA GLY A 34 -9.95 4.34 -18.81
C GLY A 34 -11.07 3.68 -18.01
N LYS A 35 -10.83 2.47 -17.47
CA LYS A 35 -11.82 1.66 -16.73
C LYS A 35 -11.17 0.95 -15.55
N SER A 36 -12.00 0.44 -14.65
CA SER A 36 -11.64 -0.30 -13.44
C SER A 36 -10.69 -1.49 -13.69
N PRO A 37 -9.95 -1.93 -12.64
CA PRO A 37 -8.99 -3.03 -12.74
C PRO A 37 -9.58 -4.39 -13.15
N LEU A 38 -10.90 -4.57 -13.12
CA LEU A 38 -11.55 -5.76 -13.68
C LEU A 38 -11.71 -5.67 -15.20
N LYS A 39 -11.96 -4.47 -15.73
CA LYS A 39 -12.26 -4.28 -17.16
C LYS A 39 -11.00 -4.21 -18.02
N ILE A 40 -9.84 -3.86 -17.45
CA ILE A 40 -8.56 -3.89 -18.18
C ILE A 40 -8.27 -5.30 -18.71
N TRP A 41 -8.65 -6.34 -17.96
CA TRP A 41 -8.45 -7.75 -18.31
C TRP A 41 -9.29 -8.22 -19.49
N LYS A 42 -10.08 -7.36 -20.11
CA LYS A 42 -10.70 -7.65 -21.41
C LYS A 42 -9.68 -7.95 -22.52
N CYS A 43 -8.40 -7.60 -22.34
CA CYS A 43 -7.29 -8.01 -23.20
C CYS A 43 -6.95 -9.50 -23.07
N VAL A 44 -7.10 -10.07 -21.86
CA VAL A 44 -6.85 -11.47 -21.52
C VAL A 44 -7.93 -11.92 -20.53
N PRO A 45 -9.14 -12.27 -21.03
CA PRO A 45 -10.30 -12.53 -20.18
C PRO A 45 -10.07 -13.57 -19.07
N GLY A 46 -9.26 -14.60 -19.33
CA GLY A 46 -8.91 -15.63 -18.35
C GLY A 46 -8.23 -15.09 -17.08
N PHE A 47 -7.63 -13.89 -17.15
CA PHE A 47 -6.94 -13.23 -16.03
C PHE A 47 -7.81 -12.19 -15.33
N ARG A 48 -9.10 -12.07 -15.68
CA ARG A 48 -10.05 -11.18 -14.98
C ARG A 48 -10.11 -11.44 -13.47
N GLY A 49 -9.85 -12.68 -13.03
CA GLY A 49 -9.80 -13.05 -11.62
C GLY A 49 -8.75 -12.30 -10.80
N ILE A 50 -7.69 -11.77 -11.43
CA ILE A 50 -6.66 -10.98 -10.74
C ILE A 50 -7.27 -9.71 -10.16
N GLY A 51 -8.08 -8.98 -10.95
CA GLY A 51 -8.76 -7.78 -10.45
C GLY A 51 -9.72 -8.06 -9.29
N ILE A 52 -10.31 -9.26 -9.23
CA ILE A 52 -11.21 -9.66 -8.14
C ILE A 52 -10.40 -10.07 -6.90
N ALA A 53 -9.31 -10.81 -7.08
CA ALA A 53 -8.36 -11.13 -6.03
C ALA A 53 -7.82 -9.86 -5.34
N GLN A 54 -7.45 -8.86 -6.14
CA GLN A 54 -7.00 -7.54 -5.67
C GLN A 54 -8.03 -6.84 -4.77
N ILE A 55 -9.33 -6.97 -5.06
CA ILE A 55 -10.40 -6.39 -4.24
C ILE A 55 -10.48 -7.06 -2.86
N PHE A 56 -10.35 -8.39 -2.80
CA PHE A 56 -10.33 -9.11 -1.53
C PHE A 56 -9.10 -8.75 -0.70
N SER A 57 -7.90 -8.72 -1.30
CA SER A 57 -6.70 -8.27 -0.59
C SER A 57 -6.81 -6.82 -0.15
N THR A 58 -7.35 -5.93 -0.99
CA THR A 58 -7.65 -4.54 -0.62
C THR A 58 -8.57 -4.47 0.59
N PHE A 59 -9.64 -5.27 0.61
CA PHE A 59 -10.57 -5.30 1.75
C PHE A 59 -9.87 -5.72 3.04
N TYR A 60 -9.03 -6.77 3.01
CA TYR A 60 -8.24 -7.19 4.17
C TYR A 60 -7.27 -6.09 4.63
N THR A 61 -6.56 -5.45 3.68
CA THR A 61 -5.68 -4.31 3.99
C THR A 61 -6.44 -3.18 4.64
N LEU A 62 -7.57 -2.75 4.08
CA LEU A 62 -8.33 -1.61 4.60
C LEU A 62 -8.85 -1.86 6.02
N VAL A 63 -9.34 -3.07 6.30
CA VAL A 63 -9.79 -3.44 7.65
C VAL A 63 -8.64 -3.36 8.66
N SER A 64 -7.48 -3.97 8.35
CA SER A 64 -6.29 -3.91 9.20
C SER A 64 -5.73 -2.50 9.36
N TYR A 65 -5.71 -1.73 8.27
CA TYR A 65 -5.09 -0.41 8.24
C TYR A 65 -5.93 0.64 8.96
N ASN A 66 -7.26 0.55 8.87
CA ASN A 66 -8.16 1.38 9.67
C ASN A 66 -8.04 1.12 11.17
N TYR A 67 -7.71 -0.10 11.58
CA TYR A 67 -7.38 -0.39 12.98
C TYR A 67 -6.08 0.31 13.42
N ILE A 68 -5.05 0.35 12.57
CA ILE A 68 -3.82 1.13 12.86
C ILE A 68 -4.13 2.63 12.94
N MET A 69 -4.98 3.16 12.05
CA MET A 69 -5.44 4.54 12.14
C MET A 69 -6.23 4.81 13.43
N ALA A 70 -7.02 3.85 13.90
CA ALA A 70 -7.71 3.94 15.18
C ALA A 70 -6.73 4.03 16.35
N LEU A 71 -5.61 3.28 16.32
CA LEU A 71 -4.52 3.41 17.29
C LEU A 71 -3.91 4.82 17.24
N CYS A 72 -3.65 5.37 16.04
CA CYS A 72 -3.17 6.75 15.89
C CYS A 72 -4.13 7.77 16.52
N LEU A 73 -5.44 7.63 16.27
CA LEU A 73 -6.46 8.51 16.87
C LEU A 73 -6.50 8.36 18.40
N PHE A 74 -6.43 7.12 18.91
CA PHE A 74 -6.39 6.84 20.34
C PHE A 74 -5.21 7.57 21.01
N TYR A 75 -4.01 7.39 20.46
CA TYR A 75 -2.80 8.04 20.97
C TYR A 75 -2.81 9.56 20.77
N MET A 76 -3.41 10.08 19.70
CA MET A 76 -3.61 11.51 19.49
C MET A 76 -4.48 12.11 20.61
N PHE A 77 -5.59 11.47 20.96
CA PHE A 77 -6.43 11.91 22.09
C PHE A 77 -5.74 11.75 23.44
N ALA A 78 -4.99 10.65 23.63
CA ALA A 78 -4.19 10.42 24.83
C ALA A 78 -3.07 11.47 25.00
N SER A 79 -2.52 12.00 23.90
CA SER A 79 -1.51 13.05 23.90
C SER A 79 -2.02 14.43 24.36
N MET A 80 -3.34 14.63 24.43
CA MET A 80 -3.95 15.90 24.85
C MET A 80 -4.05 16.06 26.37
N GLN A 81 -3.47 15.13 27.13
CA GLN A 81 -3.38 15.20 28.59
C GLN A 81 -2.21 16.08 29.04
N SER A 82 -2.28 16.61 30.27
CA SER A 82 -1.20 17.43 30.84
C SER A 82 0.10 16.64 31.02
N VAL A 83 -0.01 15.36 31.36
CA VAL A 83 1.09 14.40 31.44
C VAL A 83 0.79 13.30 30.42
N LEU A 84 1.80 12.90 29.65
CA LEU A 84 1.63 11.82 28.67
C LEU A 84 1.46 10.48 29.41
N PRO A 85 0.44 9.67 29.11
CA PRO A 85 0.10 8.50 29.93
C PRO A 85 1.11 7.35 29.83
N TRP A 86 2.04 7.40 28.87
CA TRP A 86 3.13 6.44 28.70
C TRP A 86 4.46 6.90 29.31
N THR A 87 4.46 7.95 30.15
CA THR A 87 5.69 8.41 30.82
C THR A 87 5.87 7.86 32.23
N TYR A 88 4.81 7.32 32.82
CA TYR A 88 4.78 6.77 34.17
C TYR A 88 4.02 5.44 34.22
N CYS A 89 4.27 4.63 35.25
CA CYS A 89 3.70 3.32 35.49
C CYS A 89 2.47 3.50 36.38
N ASP A 90 1.28 3.41 35.78
CA ASP A 90 0.04 3.47 36.54
C ASP A 90 -0.30 2.09 37.13
N THR A 91 -0.73 2.08 38.38
CA THR A 91 -1.19 0.86 39.08
C THR A 91 -2.39 0.19 38.41
N GLU A 92 -3.17 0.90 37.58
CA GLU A 92 -4.33 0.32 36.89
C GLU A 92 -3.96 -0.67 35.78
N TRP A 93 -2.78 -0.53 35.17
CA TRP A 93 -2.41 -1.32 33.99
C TRP A 93 -0.97 -1.84 33.99
N SER A 94 -0.08 -1.30 34.81
CA SER A 94 1.31 -1.74 34.89
C SER A 94 1.51 -2.83 35.96
N ASP A 95 2.51 -3.70 35.73
CA ASP A 95 2.97 -4.65 36.75
C ASP A 95 4.24 -4.14 37.44
N GLU A 96 4.70 -4.85 38.47
CA GLU A 96 5.92 -4.58 39.24
C GLU A 96 7.22 -4.51 38.40
N THR A 97 7.19 -5.01 37.16
CA THR A 97 8.32 -4.97 36.21
C THR A 97 8.38 -3.69 35.38
N CYS A 98 7.49 -2.73 35.64
CA CYS A 98 7.42 -1.46 34.94
C CYS A 98 8.41 -0.45 35.52
N TYR A 99 9.13 0.28 34.66
CA TYR A 99 9.97 1.40 35.11
C TYR A 99 9.57 2.74 34.48
N ASP A 100 9.69 3.79 35.30
CA ASP A 100 9.39 5.18 34.97
C ASP A 100 10.61 5.92 34.41
N ASN A 101 10.33 7.00 33.68
CA ASN A 101 11.36 7.83 33.07
C ASN A 101 12.09 8.76 34.08
N ASP A 102 11.56 8.97 35.28
CA ASP A 102 12.07 9.96 36.27
C ASP A 102 13.10 9.42 37.29
N LEU A 103 13.54 8.16 37.19
CA LEU A 103 14.47 7.58 38.16
C LEU A 103 15.94 7.76 37.76
N GLU A 104 16.45 8.96 38.00
CA GLU A 104 17.87 9.36 37.88
C GLU A 104 18.80 8.68 38.92
N ASN A 105 18.36 7.67 39.70
CA ASN A 105 19.12 7.21 40.87
C ASN A 105 19.02 5.73 41.26
N SER A 106 18.49 4.86 40.40
CA SER A 106 18.60 3.42 40.65
C SER A 106 19.70 2.86 39.76
N THR A 107 20.83 2.49 40.36
CA THR A 107 21.73 1.46 39.80
C THR A 107 20.87 0.21 39.54
N MET A 108 20.22 0.15 38.38
CA MET A 108 19.48 -1.03 37.98
C MET A 108 20.52 -2.11 37.69
N GLU A 109 20.64 -3.06 38.61
CA GLU A 109 21.02 -4.40 38.22
C GLU A 109 20.04 -4.81 37.11
N TYR A 110 20.53 -4.92 35.88
CA TYR A 110 19.81 -5.47 34.73
C TYR A 110 19.40 -6.92 35.06
N THR A 111 18.37 -7.08 35.87
CA THR A 111 17.59 -8.31 35.89
C THR A 111 16.80 -8.33 34.59
N ALA A 112 16.89 -9.43 33.85
CA ALA A 112 16.54 -9.52 32.43
C ALA A 112 15.04 -9.32 32.07
N ASN A 113 14.20 -8.83 32.99
CA ASN A 113 12.73 -8.80 32.85
C ASN A 113 12.06 -7.43 33.12
N VAL A 114 12.80 -6.32 33.13
CA VAL A 114 12.20 -4.97 33.31
C VAL A 114 11.73 -4.42 31.95
N THR A 115 10.53 -3.84 31.89
CA THR A 115 9.91 -3.29 30.66
C THR A 115 9.50 -1.84 30.86
N SER A 116 9.59 -1.03 29.81
CA SER A 116 9.29 0.41 29.91
C SER A 116 7.79 0.69 30.13
N SER A 117 7.49 1.82 30.78
CA SER A 117 6.11 2.31 30.94
C SER A 117 5.37 2.43 29.59
N ALA A 118 6.04 2.91 28.53
CA ALA A 118 5.46 2.99 27.19
C ALA A 118 5.12 1.61 26.58
N GLU A 119 5.97 0.60 26.80
CA GLU A 119 5.73 -0.74 26.29
C GLU A 119 4.56 -1.42 27.01
N GLN A 120 4.51 -1.31 28.33
CA GLN A 120 3.39 -1.85 29.11
C GLN A 120 2.08 -1.11 28.81
N TYR A 121 2.13 0.21 28.65
CA TYR A 121 0.96 1.00 28.23
C TYR A 121 0.39 0.48 26.91
N PHE A 122 1.25 0.26 25.91
CA PHE A 122 0.79 -0.26 24.62
C PHE A 122 0.26 -1.70 24.72
N GLN A 123 1.01 -2.62 25.33
CA GLN A 123 0.64 -4.04 25.35
C GLN A 123 -0.57 -4.33 26.25
N LYS A 124 -0.63 -3.73 27.44
CA LYS A 124 -1.64 -4.07 28.46
C LYS A 124 -2.84 -3.13 28.46
N PHE A 125 -2.63 -1.82 28.28
CA PHE A 125 -3.72 -0.87 28.35
C PHE A 125 -4.41 -0.64 27.01
N VAL A 126 -3.63 -0.48 25.93
CA VAL A 126 -4.14 -0.19 24.58
C VAL A 126 -4.54 -1.47 23.84
N LEU A 127 -3.63 -2.43 23.70
CA LEU A 127 -3.91 -3.69 23.01
C LEU A 127 -4.66 -4.70 23.87
N LYS A 128 -4.51 -4.63 25.20
CA LYS A 128 -5.02 -5.63 26.16
C LYS A 128 -4.63 -7.05 25.76
N ASN A 129 -3.41 -7.20 25.27
CA ASN A 129 -2.94 -8.44 24.66
C ASN A 129 -2.94 -9.57 25.68
N SER A 130 -3.77 -10.59 25.47
CA SER A 130 -3.89 -11.76 26.34
C SER A 130 -2.80 -12.82 26.10
N GLY A 131 -1.86 -12.57 25.18
CA GLY A 131 -0.70 -13.42 24.94
C GLY A 131 -0.97 -14.67 24.10
N GLY A 132 -2.15 -14.82 23.50
CA GLY A 132 -2.48 -15.97 22.65
C GLY A 132 -3.65 -15.74 21.69
N PHE A 133 -3.82 -16.66 20.72
CA PHE A 133 -5.01 -16.72 19.87
C PHE A 133 -6.15 -17.40 20.64
N THR A 134 -6.68 -16.72 21.65
CA THR A 134 -7.85 -17.17 22.42
C THR A 134 -9.14 -16.64 21.80
N LEU A 135 -10.27 -17.24 22.19
CA LEU A 135 -11.59 -16.74 21.79
C LEU A 135 -11.67 -15.24 22.17
N PRO A 136 -12.08 -14.35 21.25
CA PRO A 136 -12.11 -12.92 21.52
C PRO A 136 -12.90 -12.63 22.80
N SER A 137 -12.29 -11.84 23.69
CA SER A 137 -12.94 -11.35 24.89
C SER A 137 -13.91 -10.19 24.57
N ALA A 138 -14.21 -9.37 25.57
CA ALA A 138 -15.07 -8.21 25.40
C ALA A 138 -14.44 -7.16 24.47
N LEU A 139 -15.28 -6.51 23.65
CA LEU A 139 -14.92 -5.40 22.78
C LEU A 139 -14.40 -4.20 23.59
N ASP A 140 -13.22 -3.66 23.25
CA ASP A 140 -12.79 -2.36 23.78
C ASP A 140 -13.54 -1.24 23.07
N TRP A 141 -14.53 -0.67 23.76
CA TRP A 141 -15.37 0.40 23.24
C TRP A 141 -14.58 1.67 22.86
N ARG A 142 -13.44 1.95 23.52
CA ARG A 142 -12.62 3.14 23.24
C ARG A 142 -11.96 2.99 21.88
N MET A 143 -11.42 1.80 21.61
CA MET A 143 -10.85 1.47 20.31
C MET A 143 -11.92 1.42 19.22
N ALA A 144 -13.09 0.86 19.52
CA ALA A 144 -14.22 0.84 18.59
C ALA A 144 -14.71 2.24 18.19
N LEU A 145 -14.70 3.21 19.12
CA LEU A 145 -15.01 4.61 18.79
C LEU A 145 -13.94 5.27 17.92
N CYS A 146 -12.65 5.01 18.19
CA CYS A 146 -11.57 5.51 17.34
C CYS A 146 -11.65 4.90 15.94
N LEU A 147 -11.98 3.62 15.84
CA LEU A 147 -12.21 2.93 14.57
C LEU A 147 -13.41 3.51 13.83
N LEU A 148 -14.51 3.79 14.53
CA LEU A 148 -15.68 4.45 13.94
C LEU A 148 -15.30 5.82 13.37
N LEU A 149 -14.53 6.61 14.12
CA LEU A 149 -14.05 7.92 13.66
C LEU A 149 -13.17 7.80 12.41
N ALA A 150 -12.24 6.83 12.37
CA ALA A 150 -11.42 6.58 11.18
C ALA A 150 -12.26 6.26 9.94
N TRP A 151 -13.24 5.36 10.06
CA TRP A 151 -14.14 5.01 8.95
C TRP A 151 -15.06 6.16 8.53
N VAL A 152 -15.50 7.01 9.48
CA VAL A 152 -16.26 8.23 9.17
C VAL A 152 -15.40 9.20 8.36
N CYS A 153 -14.14 9.42 8.76
CA CYS A 153 -13.20 10.25 8.01
C CYS A 153 -12.94 9.70 6.60
N GLU A 154 -12.77 8.38 6.44
CA GLU A 154 -12.65 7.76 5.12
C GLU A 154 -13.91 7.94 4.27
N ALA A 155 -15.09 7.65 4.82
CA ALA A 155 -16.36 7.76 4.10
C ALA A 155 -16.65 9.20 3.65
N LEU A 156 -16.37 10.19 4.50
CA LEU A 156 -16.48 11.60 4.14
C LEU A 156 -15.47 11.98 3.05
N SER A 157 -14.26 11.41 3.10
CA SER A 157 -13.21 11.68 2.11
C SER A 157 -13.55 11.13 0.72
N THR A 158 -14.36 10.08 0.62
CA THR A 158 -14.76 9.44 -0.64
C THR A 158 -16.20 9.76 -1.07
N ILE A 159 -16.93 10.62 -0.35
CA ILE A 159 -18.37 10.84 -0.56
C ILE A 159 -18.72 11.29 -2.00
N LYS A 160 -17.90 12.17 -2.61
CA LYS A 160 -18.06 12.58 -4.02
C LYS A 160 -17.20 11.77 -5.00
N GLY A 161 -16.54 10.72 -4.53
CA GLY A 161 -15.56 9.94 -5.27
C GLY A 161 -14.26 10.72 -5.49
N VAL A 162 -13.68 10.58 -6.69
CA VAL A 162 -12.38 11.20 -7.05
C VAL A 162 -12.32 12.71 -6.85
N ASP A 163 -13.43 13.44 -7.00
CA ASP A 163 -13.47 14.89 -6.77
C ASP A 163 -13.22 15.27 -5.30
N SER A 164 -13.65 14.43 -4.37
CA SER A 164 -13.42 14.62 -2.93
C SER A 164 -12.00 14.21 -2.56
N ILE A 165 -11.55 13.07 -3.10
CA ILE A 165 -10.19 12.55 -2.89
C ILE A 165 -9.14 13.56 -3.34
N GLY A 166 -9.35 14.18 -4.51
CA GLY A 166 -8.47 15.23 -5.03
C GLY A 166 -8.40 16.49 -4.17
N LYS A 167 -9.35 16.72 -3.25
CA LYS A 167 -9.30 17.81 -2.26
C LYS A 167 -8.64 17.37 -0.96
N VAL A 168 -9.01 16.19 -0.47
CA VAL A 168 -8.47 15.61 0.78
C VAL A 168 -6.96 15.39 0.66
N VAL A 169 -6.49 14.97 -0.53
CA VAL A 169 -5.07 14.72 -0.78
C VAL A 169 -4.19 15.95 -0.55
N TYR A 170 -4.69 17.18 -0.73
CA TYR A 170 -3.89 18.37 -0.43
C TYR A 170 -3.48 18.42 1.04
N VAL A 171 -4.36 18.01 1.95
CA VAL A 171 -4.02 17.97 3.39
C VAL A 171 -3.25 16.70 3.71
N THR A 172 -3.75 15.54 3.30
CA THR A 172 -3.16 14.25 3.69
C THR A 172 -1.78 14.01 3.10
N SER A 173 -1.45 14.62 1.96
CA SER A 173 -0.10 14.51 1.37
C SER A 173 0.86 15.60 1.82
N THR A 174 0.41 16.84 2.09
CA THR A 174 1.34 17.95 2.42
C THR A 174 1.65 18.03 3.91
N PHE A 175 0.65 17.80 4.77
CA PHE A 175 0.80 17.92 6.21
C PHE A 175 1.89 16.99 6.79
N PRO A 176 2.00 15.71 6.35
CA PRO A 176 3.09 14.86 6.81
C PRO A 176 4.49 15.40 6.52
N TYR A 177 4.72 16.09 5.39
CA TYR A 177 6.03 16.71 5.12
C TYR A 177 6.33 17.86 6.07
N VAL A 178 5.33 18.66 6.42
CA VAL A 178 5.49 19.73 7.41
C VAL A 178 5.92 19.14 8.75
N VAL A 179 5.25 18.08 9.19
CA VAL A 179 5.60 17.40 10.46
C VAL A 179 6.95 16.71 10.38
N LEU A 180 7.26 15.95 9.32
CA LEU A 180 8.55 15.27 9.16
C LEU A 180 9.73 16.25 9.15
N VAL A 181 9.62 17.37 8.43
CA VAL A 181 10.68 18.39 8.39
C VAL A 181 10.82 19.06 9.75
N SER A 182 9.71 19.38 10.41
CA SER A 182 9.74 20.00 11.74
C SER A 182 10.32 19.06 12.80
N LEU A 183 9.94 17.77 12.75
CA LEU A 183 10.49 16.73 13.61
C LEU A 183 11.98 16.52 13.34
N LEU A 184 12.41 16.49 12.08
CA LEU A 184 13.84 16.39 11.76
C LEU A 184 14.63 17.54 12.39
N VAL A 185 14.11 18.77 12.28
CA VAL A 185 14.76 19.95 12.88
C VAL A 185 14.86 19.81 14.39
N ILE A 186 13.78 19.47 15.09
CA ILE A 186 13.81 19.37 16.56
C ILE A 186 14.67 18.20 17.03
N THR A 187 14.61 17.06 16.34
CA THR A 187 15.44 15.89 16.61
C THR A 187 16.92 16.22 16.44
N CYS A 188 17.30 16.94 15.38
CA CYS A 188 18.70 17.35 15.17
C CYS A 188 19.22 18.36 16.21
N LEU A 189 18.34 19.00 16.98
CA LEU A 189 18.73 19.86 18.10
C LEU A 189 19.01 19.08 19.39
N GLN A 190 18.63 17.79 19.45
CA GLN A 190 18.90 16.94 20.61
C GLN A 190 20.28 16.28 20.51
N ASP A 191 20.89 16.04 21.67
CA ASP A 191 22.16 15.34 21.79
C ASP A 191 22.01 13.87 21.35
N GLY A 192 23.03 13.31 20.68
CA GLY A 192 23.01 11.93 20.18
C GLY A 192 22.26 11.70 18.87
N ALA A 193 21.45 12.65 18.39
CA ALA A 193 20.67 12.48 17.15
C ALA A 193 21.54 12.21 15.91
N PHE A 194 22.69 12.88 15.78
CA PHE A 194 23.62 12.65 14.67
C PHE A 194 24.27 11.26 14.70
N THR A 195 24.49 10.68 15.88
CA THR A 195 24.96 9.29 16.03
C THR A 195 23.92 8.33 15.47
N GLY A 196 22.64 8.58 15.78
CA GLY A 196 21.48 7.93 15.20
C GLY A 196 21.45 7.96 13.68
N ILE A 197 21.43 9.16 13.10
CA ILE A 197 21.40 9.36 11.65
C ILE A 197 22.62 8.72 10.98
N ARG A 198 23.80 8.81 11.60
CA ARG A 198 25.01 8.15 11.07
C ARG A 198 24.79 6.64 10.99
N ALA A 199 24.26 6.00 12.03
CA ALA A 199 24.01 4.57 12.04
C ALA A 199 23.05 4.10 10.94
N PHE A 200 22.10 4.95 10.52
CA PHE A 200 21.22 4.66 9.37
C PHE A 200 22.01 4.47 8.06
N PHE A 201 23.07 5.26 7.86
CA PHE A 201 23.87 5.26 6.63
C PHE A 201 25.15 4.42 6.71
N VAL A 202 25.54 3.89 7.87
CA VAL A 202 26.71 2.99 7.97
C VAL A 202 26.42 1.71 7.16
N PRO A 203 27.21 1.40 6.11
CA PRO A 203 26.96 0.23 5.28
C PRO A 203 27.57 -1.03 5.90
N GLN A 204 26.78 -2.11 5.95
CA GLN A 204 27.26 -3.45 6.27
C GLN A 204 27.29 -4.29 4.98
N TRP A 205 28.44 -4.28 4.29
CA TRP A 205 28.58 -4.83 2.94
C TRP A 205 28.30 -6.33 2.83
N GLU A 206 28.57 -7.09 3.89
CA GLU A 206 28.33 -8.54 3.93
C GLU A 206 26.86 -8.89 3.71
N LYS A 207 25.94 -8.01 4.14
CA LYS A 207 24.49 -8.22 4.01
C LYS A 207 23.99 -8.10 2.57
N ILE A 208 24.71 -7.45 1.66
CA ILE A 208 24.30 -7.38 0.23
C ILE A 208 24.37 -8.76 -0.44
N LEU A 209 25.23 -9.65 0.05
CA LEU A 209 25.37 -11.01 -0.47
C LEU A 209 24.21 -11.92 -0.06
N ASP A 210 23.43 -11.50 0.94
CA ASP A 210 22.25 -12.22 1.40
C ASP A 210 21.07 -11.95 0.47
N ILE A 211 20.55 -13.01 -0.12
CA ILE A 211 19.41 -12.98 -1.03
C ILE A 211 18.12 -12.54 -0.32
N GLU A 212 18.00 -12.74 1.00
CA GLU A 212 16.87 -12.23 1.78
C GLU A 212 16.80 -10.69 1.75
N VAL A 213 17.95 -10.02 1.73
CA VAL A 213 18.02 -8.54 1.65
C VAL A 213 17.44 -8.02 0.34
N TRP A 214 17.66 -8.72 -0.77
CA TRP A 214 17.08 -8.39 -2.07
C TRP A 214 15.58 -8.67 -2.12
N PHE A 215 15.13 -9.75 -1.48
CA PHE A 215 13.71 -10.05 -1.33
C PHE A 215 13.00 -8.93 -0.54
N LYS A 216 13.56 -8.51 0.61
CA LYS A 216 13.04 -7.41 1.43
C LYS A 216 13.04 -6.06 0.70
N ALA A 217 14.06 -5.78 -0.12
CA ALA A 217 14.09 -4.61 -0.99
C ALA A 217 12.93 -4.62 -2.02
N CYS A 218 12.59 -5.79 -2.55
CA CYS A 218 11.45 -5.93 -3.47
C CYS A 218 10.10 -5.81 -2.77
N GLU A 219 9.92 -6.43 -1.60
CA GLU A 219 8.73 -6.21 -0.76
C GLU A 219 8.53 -4.72 -0.51
N GLN A 220 9.56 -4.05 0.01
CA GLN A 220 9.50 -2.61 0.28
C GLN A 220 9.10 -1.81 -0.97
N SER A 221 9.71 -2.09 -2.12
CA SER A 221 9.37 -1.35 -3.36
C SER A 221 7.93 -1.57 -3.82
N PHE A 222 7.36 -2.78 -3.65
CA PHE A 222 5.99 -3.07 -4.06
C PHE A 222 4.96 -2.45 -3.12
N PHE A 223 5.17 -2.62 -1.81
CA PHE A 223 4.28 -2.07 -0.80
C PHE A 223 4.32 -0.54 -0.76
N SER A 224 5.51 0.07 -0.85
CA SER A 224 5.65 1.54 -0.82
C SER A 224 4.96 2.20 -2.02
N LEU A 225 5.13 1.63 -3.22
CA LEU A 225 4.51 2.16 -4.44
C LEU A 225 3.06 1.69 -4.64
N GLY A 226 2.52 0.83 -3.78
CA GLY A 226 1.16 0.30 -3.92
C GLY A 226 0.93 -0.54 -5.18
N ILE A 227 1.98 -1.18 -5.69
CA ILE A 227 1.93 -2.01 -6.90
C ILE A 227 1.14 -3.30 -6.61
N GLY A 228 0.30 -3.72 -7.54
CA GLY A 228 -0.41 -4.99 -7.43
C GLY A 228 -1.72 -4.93 -6.64
N PHE A 229 -2.07 -3.78 -6.05
CA PHE A 229 -3.37 -3.58 -5.37
C PHE A 229 -4.48 -3.14 -6.33
N GLY A 230 -4.15 -2.65 -7.52
CA GLY A 230 -5.12 -2.12 -8.48
C GLY A 230 -5.54 -0.66 -8.23
N TYR A 231 -5.08 -0.03 -7.15
CA TYR A 231 -5.31 1.41 -6.89
C TYR A 231 -4.73 2.27 -8.00
N LEU A 232 -3.53 1.94 -8.50
CA LEU A 232 -2.85 2.70 -9.55
C LEU A 232 -3.62 2.67 -10.86
N VAL A 233 -4.10 1.49 -11.25
CA VAL A 233 -4.98 1.33 -12.42
C VAL A 233 -6.26 2.14 -12.22
N MET A 234 -6.86 2.11 -11.02
CA MET A 234 -8.06 2.89 -10.74
C MET A 234 -7.80 4.39 -10.85
N TYR A 235 -6.75 4.93 -10.21
CA TYR A 235 -6.45 6.36 -10.28
C TYR A 235 -6.15 6.83 -11.70
N SER A 236 -5.29 6.10 -12.40
CA SER A 236 -4.94 6.42 -13.79
C SER A 236 -6.11 6.30 -14.76
N SER A 237 -7.14 5.51 -14.44
CA SER A 237 -8.35 5.42 -15.28
C SER A 237 -9.16 6.71 -15.36
N PHE A 238 -8.90 7.67 -14.47
CA PHE A 238 -9.48 9.01 -14.47
C PHE A 238 -8.60 10.07 -15.14
N ASN A 239 -7.39 9.72 -15.59
CA ASN A 239 -6.53 10.64 -16.32
C ASN A 239 -7.09 10.93 -17.72
N ASP A 240 -6.73 12.09 -18.25
CA ASP A 240 -6.91 12.36 -19.68
C ASP A 240 -6.11 11.36 -20.52
N PHE A 241 -6.69 10.94 -21.65
CA PHE A 241 -6.12 9.85 -22.45
C PHE A 241 -4.67 10.10 -22.88
N GLN A 242 -4.32 11.33 -23.25
CA GLN A 242 -2.97 11.70 -23.72
C GLN A 242 -2.07 12.28 -22.61
N HIS A 243 -2.48 12.18 -21.34
CA HIS A 243 -1.69 12.70 -20.22
C HIS A 243 -0.34 11.97 -20.11
N ASN A 244 0.72 12.68 -19.73
CA ASN A 244 2.07 12.14 -19.70
C ASN A 244 2.34 11.33 -18.41
N VAL A 245 1.70 10.17 -18.32
CA VAL A 245 1.77 9.29 -17.14
C VAL A 245 3.17 8.74 -16.86
N GLY A 246 4.04 8.66 -17.87
CA GLY A 246 5.44 8.26 -17.69
C GLY A 246 6.27 9.27 -16.90
N ARG A 247 5.96 10.57 -17.01
CA ARG A 247 6.60 11.61 -16.19
C ARG A 247 6.15 11.50 -14.74
N ASP A 248 4.86 11.29 -14.52
CA ASP A 248 4.30 11.21 -13.17
C ASP A 248 4.82 9.96 -12.45
N ALA A 249 4.87 8.82 -13.14
CA ALA A 249 5.50 7.61 -12.64
C ALA A 249 6.95 7.84 -12.16
N PHE A 250 7.74 8.62 -12.93
CA PHE A 250 9.11 8.94 -12.53
C PHE A 250 9.19 9.86 -11.30
N LEU A 251 8.38 10.92 -11.28
CA LEU A 251 8.38 11.87 -10.18
C LEU A 251 7.91 11.22 -8.87
N ILE A 252 6.86 10.40 -8.93
CA ILE A 252 6.31 9.72 -7.75
C ILE A 252 7.31 8.70 -7.20
N SER A 253 7.97 7.90 -8.04
CA SER A 253 8.99 6.95 -7.55
C SER A 253 10.17 7.65 -6.85
N ILE A 254 10.58 8.83 -7.32
CA ILE A 254 11.64 9.61 -6.66
C ILE A 254 11.14 10.20 -5.35
N ALA A 255 9.93 10.79 -5.36
CA ALA A 255 9.33 11.38 -4.17
C ALA A 255 9.18 10.32 -3.06
N ASP A 256 8.66 9.13 -3.39
CA ASP A 256 8.55 7.99 -2.48
C ASP A 256 9.89 7.64 -1.79
N THR A 257 10.97 7.58 -2.57
CA THR A 257 12.31 7.31 -2.01
C THR A 257 12.81 8.44 -1.13
N ILE A 258 12.66 9.70 -1.55
CA ILE A 258 13.08 10.87 -0.77
C ILE A 258 12.33 10.90 0.57
N THR A 259 11.03 10.66 0.55
CA THR A 259 10.18 10.61 1.74
C THR A 259 10.59 9.49 2.67
N SER A 260 10.90 8.31 2.13
CA SER A 260 11.40 7.17 2.91
C SER A 260 12.74 7.45 3.58
N VAL A 261 13.68 8.09 2.87
CA VAL A 261 14.98 8.50 3.44
C VAL A 261 14.81 9.59 4.49
N LEU A 262 13.93 10.58 4.23
CA LEU A 262 13.61 11.64 5.18
C LEU A 262 13.02 11.08 6.48
N ALA A 263 12.00 10.22 6.35
CA ALA A 263 11.40 9.52 7.48
C ALA A 263 12.43 8.67 8.22
N GLY A 264 13.30 7.95 7.50
CA GLY A 264 14.41 7.20 8.07
C GLY A 264 15.36 8.08 8.91
N CYS A 265 15.69 9.29 8.45
CA CYS A 265 16.51 10.23 9.22
C CYS A 265 15.80 10.68 10.50
N VAL A 266 14.48 10.94 10.46
CA VAL A 266 13.69 11.28 11.64
C VAL A 266 13.65 10.11 12.63
N VAL A 267 13.38 8.88 12.16
CA VAL A 267 13.38 7.66 12.98
C VAL A 267 14.73 7.51 13.67
N PHE A 268 15.81 7.40 12.90
CA PHE A 268 17.12 7.09 13.44
C PHE A 268 17.70 8.23 14.26
N GLY A 269 17.42 9.50 13.92
CA GLY A 269 17.80 10.63 14.76
C GLY A 269 17.11 10.59 16.12
N THR A 270 15.81 10.29 16.14
CA THR A 270 15.00 10.21 17.37
C THR A 270 15.48 9.05 18.24
N LEU A 271 15.75 7.88 17.63
CA LEU A 271 16.33 6.73 18.33
C LEU A 271 17.75 7.00 18.85
N GLY A 272 18.57 7.74 18.11
CA GLY A 272 19.92 8.12 18.55
C GLY A 272 19.90 9.04 19.76
N SER A 273 18.96 9.98 19.81
CA SER A 273 18.74 10.81 21.00
C SER A 273 18.30 9.98 22.20
N LEU A 274 17.35 9.06 22.00
CA LEU A 274 16.88 8.15 23.05
C LEU A 274 18.01 7.27 23.58
N ALA A 275 18.84 6.71 22.70
CA ALA A 275 19.98 5.88 23.07
C ALA A 275 21.01 6.66 23.90
N HIS A 276 21.33 7.89 23.49
CA HIS A 276 22.23 8.77 24.23
C HIS A 276 21.71 9.09 25.64
N GLU A 277 20.42 9.38 25.79
CA GLU A 277 19.82 9.62 27.11
C GLU A 277 19.79 8.37 28.00
N LEU A 278 19.63 7.19 27.41
CA LEU A 278 19.69 5.91 28.14
C LEU A 278 21.13 5.45 28.40
N GLY A 279 22.14 6.24 28.04
CA GLY A 279 23.55 5.92 28.24
C GLY A 279 24.05 4.74 27.42
N THR A 280 23.39 4.42 26.29
CA THR A 280 23.79 3.35 25.37
C THR A 280 24.15 3.91 23.99
N ASP A 281 25.27 3.47 23.43
CA ASP A 281 25.66 3.80 22.07
C ASP A 281 25.03 2.85 21.03
N ASP A 282 24.38 1.78 21.48
CA ASP A 282 23.76 0.77 20.61
C ASP A 282 22.27 1.04 20.42
N ILE A 283 21.94 1.62 19.27
CA ILE A 283 20.56 1.93 18.86
C ILE A 283 19.69 0.66 18.80
N SER A 284 20.28 -0.52 18.60
CA SER A 284 19.48 -1.76 18.56
C SER A 284 18.86 -2.11 19.92
N GLN A 285 19.43 -1.62 21.03
CA GLN A 285 18.90 -1.85 22.37
C GLN A 285 17.67 -0.99 22.70
N VAL A 286 17.49 0.13 22.00
CA VAL A 286 16.33 1.01 22.19
C VAL A 286 15.15 0.67 21.27
N LEU A 287 15.36 -0.21 20.28
CA LEU A 287 14.29 -0.75 19.46
C LEU A 287 13.44 -1.74 20.27
N LYS A 288 12.49 -1.20 21.04
CA LYS A 288 11.56 -1.99 21.86
C LYS A 288 10.39 -2.49 21.02
N GLY A 289 10.24 -3.80 20.95
CA GLY A 289 9.22 -4.50 20.17
C GLY A 289 9.72 -4.92 18.79
N GLU A 290 9.76 -6.23 18.54
CA GLU A 290 10.19 -6.83 17.26
C GLU A 290 9.25 -6.55 16.07
N SER A 291 8.29 -5.62 16.20
CA SER A 291 7.22 -5.37 15.22
C SER A 291 7.04 -3.89 14.90
N ASP A 292 6.55 -3.59 13.70
CA ASP A 292 6.32 -2.22 13.21
C ASP A 292 5.42 -1.37 14.14
N LEU A 293 4.47 -2.01 14.84
CA LEU A 293 3.64 -1.33 15.84
C LEU A 293 4.42 -0.95 17.10
N GLY A 294 5.40 -1.76 17.50
CA GLY A 294 6.28 -1.44 18.63
C GLY A 294 7.06 -0.16 18.36
N LEU A 295 7.64 -0.03 17.17
CA LEU A 295 8.34 1.20 16.80
C LEU A 295 7.42 2.43 16.90
N ALA A 296 6.24 2.38 16.25
CA ALA A 296 5.34 3.54 16.16
C ALA A 296 4.58 3.88 17.46
N PHE A 297 4.26 2.89 18.29
CA PHE A 297 3.38 3.06 19.46
C PHE A 297 4.08 2.78 20.80
N VAL A 298 5.36 2.41 20.80
CA VAL A 298 6.19 2.29 22.01
C VAL A 298 7.40 3.20 21.92
N THR A 299 8.29 2.92 20.96
CA THR A 299 9.59 3.61 20.90
C THR A 299 9.45 5.09 20.54
N TYR A 300 8.57 5.43 19.60
CA TYR A 300 8.32 6.82 19.22
C TYR A 300 7.68 7.63 20.35
N PRO A 301 6.58 7.16 20.99
CA PRO A 301 6.00 7.86 22.13
C PRO A 301 6.99 8.07 23.28
N GLU A 302 7.84 7.08 23.55
CA GLU A 302 8.92 7.18 24.53
C GLU A 302 9.98 8.23 24.15
N ALA A 303 10.35 8.31 22.88
CA ALA A 303 11.33 9.30 22.45
C ALA A 303 10.73 10.72 22.36
N LEU A 304 9.49 10.85 21.90
CA LEU A 304 8.80 12.14 21.80
C LEU A 304 8.52 12.76 23.18
N SER A 305 8.32 11.93 24.22
CA SER A 305 8.14 12.43 25.58
C SER A 305 9.39 13.09 26.17
N ARG A 306 10.57 12.80 25.58
CA ARG A 306 11.87 13.34 25.99
C ARG A 306 12.26 14.64 25.29
N ILE A 307 11.47 15.07 24.30
CA ILE A 307 11.66 16.37 23.67
C ILE A 307 11.39 17.48 24.70
N SER A 308 12.42 18.28 25.00
CA SER A 308 12.36 19.32 26.04
C SER A 308 11.33 20.42 25.74
N PHE A 309 10.99 20.64 24.46
CA PHE A 309 10.03 21.64 24.01
C PHE A 309 8.64 21.01 23.77
N ILE A 310 7.75 21.09 24.77
CA ILE A 310 6.32 20.71 24.66
C ILE A 310 6.11 19.30 24.05
N PRO A 311 6.45 18.23 24.79
CA PRO A 311 6.38 16.85 24.27
C PRO A 311 4.96 16.43 23.83
N GLN A 312 3.92 16.98 24.46
CA GLN A 312 2.51 16.76 24.09
C GLN A 312 2.22 17.23 22.67
N PHE A 313 2.74 18.41 22.30
CA PHE A 313 2.54 18.98 20.97
C PHE A 313 3.14 18.08 19.88
N TRP A 314 4.38 17.63 20.08
CA TRP A 314 5.04 16.75 19.13
C TRP A 314 4.37 15.38 19.03
N SER A 315 3.89 14.84 20.14
CA SER A 315 3.10 13.61 20.16
C SER A 315 1.80 13.76 19.36
N VAL A 316 1.03 14.84 19.57
CA VAL A 316 -0.18 15.12 18.78
C VAL A 316 0.15 15.26 17.29
N MET A 317 1.20 16.03 16.93
CA MET A 317 1.63 16.23 15.54
C MET A 317 2.08 14.92 14.87
N PHE A 318 2.78 14.06 15.61
CA PHE A 318 3.21 12.76 15.11
C PHE A 318 2.03 11.84 14.83
N PHE A 319 1.10 11.71 15.77
CA PHE A 319 -0.05 10.80 15.60
C PHE A 319 -1.07 11.30 14.57
N ILE A 320 -1.30 12.62 14.47
CA ILE A 320 -2.12 13.16 13.38
C ILE A 320 -1.42 13.02 12.02
N MET A 321 -0.09 13.13 11.95
CA MET A 321 0.67 12.79 10.74
C MET A 321 0.47 11.32 10.33
N LEU A 322 0.64 10.36 11.26
CA LEU A 322 0.43 8.95 10.96
C LEU A 322 -1.01 8.66 10.53
N PHE A 323 -2.00 9.29 11.17
CA PHE A 323 -3.39 9.21 10.77
C PHE A 323 -3.62 9.75 9.35
N MET A 324 -3.04 10.90 9.00
CA MET A 324 -3.17 11.50 7.67
C MET A 324 -2.51 10.67 6.56
N LEU A 325 -1.34 10.09 6.83
CA LEU A 325 -0.68 9.13 5.93
C LEU A 325 -1.55 7.89 5.71
N GLY A 326 -2.16 7.40 6.80
CA GLY A 326 -3.10 6.29 6.77
C GLY A 326 -4.33 6.61 5.90
N LEU A 327 -4.97 7.75 6.17
CA LEU A 327 -6.18 8.21 5.50
C LEU A 327 -5.94 8.42 4.00
N GLY A 328 -4.80 9.03 3.64
CA GLY A 328 -4.41 9.26 2.25
C GLY A 328 -4.29 7.96 1.43
N SER A 329 -3.86 6.87 2.06
CA SER A 329 -3.77 5.56 1.41
C SER A 329 -5.12 4.83 1.39
N GLY A 330 -5.86 4.88 2.50
CA GLY A 330 -7.14 4.17 2.67
C GLY A 330 -8.25 4.62 1.70
N VAL A 331 -8.32 5.92 1.40
CA VAL A 331 -9.31 6.47 0.44
C VAL A 331 -9.18 5.86 -0.95
N GLY A 332 -7.96 5.47 -1.36
CA GLY A 332 -7.71 4.80 -2.64
C GLY A 332 -8.33 3.40 -2.70
N GLY A 333 -8.31 2.67 -1.59
CA GLY A 333 -8.92 1.34 -1.50
C GLY A 333 -10.45 1.40 -1.53
N VAL A 334 -11.07 2.31 -0.77
CA VAL A 334 -12.53 2.51 -0.80
C VAL A 334 -12.99 2.94 -2.20
N GLN A 335 -12.23 3.83 -2.85
CA GLN A 335 -12.50 4.27 -4.21
C GLN A 335 -12.32 3.15 -5.23
N LEU A 336 -11.36 2.24 -5.04
CA LEU A 336 -11.17 1.06 -5.90
C LEU A 336 -12.43 0.21 -5.94
N VAL A 337 -12.96 -0.18 -4.78
CA VAL A 337 -14.16 -1.03 -4.70
C VAL A 337 -15.37 -0.33 -5.32
N THR A 338 -15.56 0.94 -4.98
CA THR A 338 -16.65 1.76 -5.53
C THR A 338 -16.55 1.88 -7.05
N THR A 339 -15.35 2.12 -7.58
CA THR A 339 -15.10 2.23 -9.03
C THR A 339 -15.38 0.91 -9.73
N VAL A 340 -14.94 -0.22 -9.17
CA VAL A 340 -15.21 -1.54 -9.76
C VAL A 340 -16.72 -1.81 -9.83
N LEU A 341 -17.45 -1.61 -8.74
CA LEU A 341 -18.87 -1.91 -8.67
C LEU A 341 -19.68 -1.04 -9.64
N THR A 342 -19.41 0.27 -9.65
CA THR A 342 -20.08 1.22 -10.56
C THR A 342 -19.73 0.97 -12.03
N ASP A 343 -18.53 0.44 -12.31
CA ASP A 343 -18.17 0.03 -13.66
C ASP A 343 -18.88 -1.25 -14.10
N GLN A 344 -18.98 -2.26 -13.23
CA GLN A 344 -19.66 -3.51 -13.58
C GLN A 344 -21.16 -3.30 -13.77
N TYR A 345 -21.77 -2.40 -12.98
CA TYR A 345 -23.19 -2.08 -13.03
C TYR A 345 -23.40 -0.58 -13.29
N PRO A 346 -23.48 -0.14 -14.57
CA PRO A 346 -23.56 1.28 -14.91
C PRO A 346 -24.74 2.03 -14.24
N GLY A 347 -25.87 1.35 -14.00
CA GLY A 347 -27.02 1.92 -13.29
C GLY A 347 -26.73 2.32 -11.85
N TRP A 348 -25.67 1.78 -11.25
CA TRP A 348 -25.25 2.05 -9.87
C TRP A 348 -24.36 3.29 -9.75
N SER A 349 -23.96 3.91 -10.86
CA SER A 349 -23.11 5.12 -10.84
C SER A 349 -23.76 6.29 -10.05
N LYS A 350 -25.09 6.41 -10.11
CA LYS A 350 -25.87 7.40 -9.33
C LYS A 350 -25.76 7.16 -7.81
N TRP A 351 -25.51 5.93 -7.41
CA TRP A 351 -25.43 5.49 -6.01
C TRP A 351 -23.97 5.39 -5.51
N LYS A 352 -22.99 5.96 -6.23
CA LYS A 352 -21.56 5.86 -5.88
C LYS A 352 -21.27 6.20 -4.41
N SER A 353 -21.89 7.27 -3.89
CA SER A 353 -21.71 7.71 -2.50
C SER A 353 -22.28 6.69 -1.51
N HIS A 354 -23.46 6.12 -1.81
CA HIS A 354 -24.10 5.12 -0.97
C HIS A 354 -23.33 3.80 -0.98
N ILE A 355 -22.75 3.41 -2.12
CA ILE A 355 -21.90 2.22 -2.23
C ILE A 355 -20.64 2.39 -1.39
N SER A 356 -19.98 3.54 -1.49
CA SER A 356 -18.81 3.85 -0.67
C SER A 356 -19.16 3.81 0.81
N LEU A 357 -20.28 4.45 1.23
CA LEU A 357 -20.71 4.45 2.62
C LEU A 357 -21.04 3.02 3.11
N LEU A 358 -21.77 2.24 2.32
CA LEU A 358 -22.10 0.86 2.64
C LEU A 358 -20.83 0.01 2.82
N PHE A 359 -19.85 0.18 1.93
CA PHE A 359 -18.57 -0.50 2.04
C PHE A 359 -17.81 -0.12 3.33
N CYS A 360 -17.77 1.17 3.69
CA CYS A 360 -17.19 1.61 4.97
C CYS A 360 -17.93 1.01 6.17
N VAL A 361 -19.27 0.93 6.15
CA VAL A 361 -20.07 0.35 7.24
C VAL A 361 -19.81 -1.16 7.39
N ILE A 362 -19.75 -1.90 6.28
CA ILE A 362 -19.42 -3.34 6.29
C ILE A 362 -17.99 -3.55 6.82
N SER A 363 -17.05 -2.73 6.38
CA SER A 363 -15.64 -2.82 6.77
C SER A 363 -15.44 -2.42 8.24
N PHE A 364 -16.18 -1.42 8.74
CA PHE A 364 -16.25 -1.09 10.16
C PHE A 364 -16.76 -2.27 10.99
N GLY A 365 -17.89 -2.86 10.60
CA GLY A 365 -18.46 -4.02 11.29
C GLY A 365 -17.51 -5.21 11.33
N THR A 366 -16.77 -5.44 10.25
CA THR A 366 -15.72 -6.48 10.19
C THR A 366 -14.53 -6.11 11.08
N GLY A 367 -14.12 -4.85 11.08
CA GLY A 367 -13.00 -4.33 11.88
C GLY A 367 -13.25 -4.32 13.38
N LEU A 368 -14.50 -4.39 13.87
CA LEU A 368 -14.80 -4.51 15.30
C LEU A 368 -14.13 -5.73 15.93
N VAL A 369 -13.89 -6.81 15.18
CA VAL A 369 -13.16 -7.98 15.69
C VAL A 369 -11.72 -7.64 16.09
N LEU A 370 -11.12 -6.62 15.44
CA LEU A 370 -9.77 -6.14 15.74
C LEU A 370 -9.74 -5.28 17.01
N CYS A 371 -10.89 -4.80 17.51
CA CYS A 371 -11.00 -4.04 18.77
C CYS A 371 -11.12 -4.95 20.01
N THR A 372 -10.71 -6.21 19.90
CA THR A 372 -10.69 -7.19 21.00
C THR A 372 -9.24 -7.44 21.45
N ASP A 373 -9.04 -8.13 22.56
CA ASP A 373 -7.72 -8.55 23.08
C ASP A 373 -6.90 -9.38 22.05
N SER A 374 -7.59 -10.19 21.24
CA SER A 374 -6.98 -10.97 20.15
C SER A 374 -6.77 -10.15 18.85
N GLY A 375 -7.09 -8.86 18.86
CA GLY A 375 -7.16 -8.01 17.67
C GLY A 375 -5.84 -7.90 16.90
N ASN A 376 -4.72 -7.73 17.60
CA ASN A 376 -3.40 -7.64 16.97
C ASN A 376 -2.99 -8.97 16.28
N ALA A 377 -3.36 -10.12 16.86
CA ALA A 377 -3.09 -11.42 16.24
C ALA A 377 -3.92 -11.63 14.97
N ILE A 378 -5.20 -11.23 14.98
CA ILE A 378 -6.07 -11.30 13.79
C ILE A 378 -5.59 -10.33 12.70
N ARG A 379 -5.16 -9.13 13.08
CA ARG A 379 -4.55 -8.16 12.15
C ARG A 379 -3.34 -8.76 11.43
N LEU A 380 -2.46 -9.44 12.17
CA LEU A 380 -1.27 -10.09 11.60
C LEU A 380 -1.64 -11.21 10.61
N LEU A 381 -2.75 -11.92 10.83
CA LEU A 381 -3.27 -12.89 9.86
C LEU A 381 -3.69 -12.23 8.55
N PHE A 382 -4.42 -11.11 8.61
CA PHE A 382 -4.81 -10.36 7.42
C PHE A 382 -3.60 -9.86 6.63
N ASP A 383 -2.57 -9.37 7.32
CA ASP A 383 -1.37 -8.83 6.70
C ASP A 383 -0.53 -9.93 6.01
N ASN A 384 -0.19 -10.97 6.77
CA ASN A 384 0.71 -12.04 6.31
C ASN A 384 0.06 -12.96 5.26
N TYR A 385 -1.19 -13.38 5.48
CA TYR A 385 -1.86 -14.35 4.60
C TYR A 385 -2.78 -13.72 3.56
N GLY A 386 -3.38 -12.56 3.87
CA GLY A 386 -4.35 -11.91 2.98
C GLY A 386 -3.72 -11.11 1.85
N VAL A 387 -2.52 -10.56 2.08
CA VAL A 387 -1.90 -9.56 1.19
C VAL A 387 -0.48 -9.94 0.83
N GLY A 388 0.38 -10.15 1.83
CA GLY A 388 1.82 -10.45 1.74
C GLY A 388 2.31 -10.96 0.38
N ARG A 389 2.39 -12.29 0.23
CA ARG A 389 2.91 -12.93 -0.98
C ARG A 389 1.96 -12.88 -2.18
N ALA A 390 0.68 -12.61 -1.94
CA ALA A 390 -0.32 -12.55 -2.99
C ALA A 390 -0.02 -11.42 -3.99
N LEU A 391 0.54 -10.29 -3.52
CA LEU A 391 0.95 -9.18 -4.39
C LEU A 391 1.98 -9.57 -5.44
N PHE A 392 2.96 -10.39 -5.10
CA PHE A 392 3.96 -10.86 -6.07
C PHE A 392 3.34 -11.77 -7.13
N ILE A 393 2.36 -12.60 -6.75
CA ILE A 393 1.57 -13.39 -7.71
C ILE A 393 0.81 -12.45 -8.65
N TYR A 394 0.16 -11.42 -8.11
CA TYR A 394 -0.59 -10.45 -8.91
C TYR A 394 0.32 -9.72 -9.88
N GLY A 395 1.45 -9.18 -9.41
CA GLY A 395 2.43 -8.49 -10.25
C GLY A 395 3.02 -9.39 -11.33
N THR A 396 3.36 -10.63 -11.00
CA THR A 396 3.87 -11.61 -11.98
C THR A 396 2.84 -11.89 -13.07
N LEU A 397 1.60 -12.21 -12.69
CA LEU A 397 0.54 -12.52 -13.63
C LEU A 397 0.10 -11.29 -14.46
N GLN A 398 0.21 -10.09 -13.91
CA GLN A 398 0.02 -8.83 -14.65
C GLN A 398 1.03 -8.67 -15.77
N VAL A 399 2.33 -8.77 -15.49
CA VAL A 399 3.35 -8.61 -16.53
C VAL A 399 3.23 -9.70 -17.57
N VAL A 400 3.08 -10.96 -17.14
CA VAL A 400 2.89 -12.08 -18.06
C VAL A 400 1.61 -11.89 -18.88
N GLY A 401 0.51 -11.48 -18.26
CA GLY A 401 -0.76 -11.21 -18.91
C GLY A 401 -0.69 -10.11 -19.97
N PHE A 402 -0.20 -8.92 -19.61
CA PHE A 402 -0.17 -7.77 -20.51
C PHE A 402 0.95 -7.83 -21.54
N VAL A 403 2.11 -8.36 -21.18
CA VAL A 403 3.30 -8.28 -22.04
C VAL A 403 3.46 -9.56 -22.86
N TRP A 404 3.20 -10.74 -22.28
CA TRP A 404 3.47 -12.01 -22.97
C TRP A 404 2.22 -12.61 -23.61
N ILE A 405 1.08 -12.62 -22.90
CA ILE A 405 -0.16 -13.22 -23.41
C ILE A 405 -0.90 -12.27 -24.34
N TYR A 406 -1.20 -11.04 -23.88
CA TYR A 406 -1.80 -10.01 -24.74
C TYR A 406 -0.86 -9.64 -25.90
N GLY A 407 0.44 -9.63 -25.63
CA GLY A 407 1.49 -9.55 -26.63
C GLY A 407 2.31 -8.27 -26.55
N TYR A 408 3.63 -8.46 -26.55
CA TYR A 408 4.64 -7.41 -26.34
C TYR A 408 4.50 -6.26 -27.33
N ARG A 409 4.28 -6.59 -28.61
CA ARG A 409 4.06 -5.59 -29.65
C ARG A 409 2.74 -4.84 -29.45
N ASN A 410 1.69 -5.51 -28.99
CA ASN A 410 0.37 -4.90 -28.81
C ASN A 410 0.40 -3.84 -27.71
N ILE A 411 1.00 -4.17 -26.55
CA ILE A 411 1.05 -3.25 -25.41
C ILE A 411 1.93 -2.02 -25.70
N ILE A 412 3.05 -2.21 -26.40
CA ILE A 412 3.90 -1.10 -26.83
C ILE A 412 3.14 -0.21 -27.81
N GLU A 413 2.49 -0.78 -28.82
CA GLU A 413 1.68 -0.02 -29.78
C GLU A 413 0.57 0.78 -29.10
N ASP A 414 -0.08 0.23 -28.07
CA ASP A 414 -1.12 0.91 -27.28
C ASP A 414 -0.57 2.13 -26.56
N PHE A 415 0.55 1.98 -25.86
CA PHE A 415 1.17 3.09 -25.14
C PHE A 415 1.79 4.13 -26.08
N GLU A 416 2.33 3.71 -27.22
CA GLU A 416 2.83 4.63 -28.25
C GLU A 416 1.71 5.50 -28.84
N TYR A 417 0.53 4.91 -29.07
CA TYR A 417 -0.65 5.63 -29.53
C TYR A 417 -1.16 6.60 -28.46
N MET A 418 -1.28 6.14 -27.21
CA MET A 418 -1.76 6.95 -26.09
C MET A 418 -0.86 8.16 -25.81
N LEU A 419 0.46 7.95 -25.75
CA LEU A 419 1.43 8.97 -25.36
C LEU A 419 1.95 9.82 -26.53
N ASN A 420 1.55 9.49 -27.77
CA ASN A 420 2.09 10.06 -29.00
C ASN A 420 3.64 10.05 -29.06
N LYS A 421 4.27 9.07 -28.40
CA LYS A 421 5.73 8.97 -28.25
C LYS A 421 6.17 7.51 -28.31
N LYS A 422 7.34 7.27 -28.90
CA LYS A 422 7.94 5.92 -28.89
C LYS A 422 8.33 5.53 -27.46
N VAL A 423 7.95 4.32 -27.07
CA VAL A 423 8.37 3.75 -25.79
C VAL A 423 9.87 3.46 -25.84
N SER A 424 10.61 3.98 -24.86
CA SER A 424 12.07 3.81 -24.73
C SER A 424 12.47 2.34 -24.63
N TRP A 425 13.71 2.04 -25.04
CA TRP A 425 14.31 0.71 -24.94
C TRP A 425 14.35 0.18 -23.50
N TYR A 426 14.47 1.08 -22.53
CA TYR A 426 14.49 0.74 -21.11
C TYR A 426 13.21 -0.01 -20.69
N TRP A 427 12.03 0.58 -20.91
CA TRP A 427 10.74 -0.04 -20.59
C TRP A 427 10.51 -1.35 -21.34
N LYS A 428 10.96 -1.37 -22.61
CA LYS A 428 10.90 -2.51 -23.50
C LYS A 428 11.66 -3.71 -22.96
N ILE A 429 12.85 -3.52 -22.39
CA ILE A 429 13.65 -4.61 -21.81
C ILE A 429 13.12 -4.99 -20.43
N THR A 430 12.75 -4.01 -19.60
CA THR A 430 12.28 -4.30 -18.24
C THR A 430 10.99 -5.11 -18.26
N TRP A 431 9.97 -4.67 -19.01
CA TRP A 431 8.71 -5.42 -19.14
C TRP A 431 8.86 -6.72 -19.89
N GLY A 432 9.69 -6.72 -20.94
CA GLY A 432 9.89 -7.88 -21.80
C GLY A 432 10.63 -9.02 -21.10
N PHE A 433 11.58 -8.74 -20.21
CA PHE A 433 12.45 -9.79 -19.67
C PHE A 433 12.80 -9.62 -18.19
N ILE A 434 13.33 -8.46 -17.77
CA ILE A 434 13.92 -8.31 -16.42
C ILE A 434 12.85 -8.47 -15.34
N THR A 435 11.78 -7.68 -15.40
CA THR A 435 10.70 -7.68 -14.41
C THR A 435 10.02 -9.06 -14.27
N PRO A 436 9.55 -9.74 -15.35
CA PRO A 436 8.88 -11.02 -15.19
C PRO A 436 9.82 -12.11 -14.66
N VAL A 437 11.07 -12.17 -15.12
CA VAL A 437 12.06 -13.16 -14.64
C VAL A 437 12.34 -12.93 -13.16
N SER A 438 12.64 -11.68 -12.77
CA SER A 438 12.92 -11.35 -11.37
C SER A 438 11.75 -11.66 -10.45
N LEU A 439 10.51 -11.33 -10.85
CA LEU A 439 9.34 -11.62 -10.01
C LEU A 439 9.06 -13.12 -9.88
N ILE A 440 9.25 -13.91 -10.95
CA ILE A 440 9.15 -15.37 -10.86
C ILE A 440 10.23 -15.93 -9.94
N SER A 441 11.49 -15.47 -10.07
CA SER A 441 12.58 -15.88 -9.21
C SER A 441 12.33 -15.54 -7.74
N ILE A 442 11.85 -14.33 -7.45
CA ILE A 442 11.50 -13.86 -6.11
C ILE A 442 10.36 -14.70 -5.53
N PHE A 443 9.33 -15.00 -6.33
CA PHE A 443 8.21 -15.83 -5.89
C PHE A 443 8.66 -17.26 -5.55
N ILE A 444 9.44 -17.90 -6.43
CA ILE A 444 9.97 -19.25 -6.19
C ILE A 444 10.88 -19.26 -4.95
N TYR A 445 11.79 -18.31 -4.86
CA TYR A 445 12.70 -18.18 -3.73
C TYR A 445 11.92 -18.01 -2.41
N GLY A 446 11.01 -17.04 -2.37
CA GLY A 446 10.17 -16.77 -1.19
C GLY A 446 9.30 -17.96 -0.77
N THR A 447 8.90 -18.84 -1.70
CA THR A 447 8.22 -20.09 -1.36
C THR A 447 9.17 -21.19 -0.86
N ALA A 448 10.41 -21.22 -1.34
CA ALA A 448 11.38 -22.27 -1.03
C ALA A 448 12.13 -22.04 0.29
N THR A 449 12.35 -20.79 0.69
CA THR A 449 13.10 -20.44 1.90
C THR A 449 12.28 -20.40 3.17
N GLU A 450 10.98 -20.67 3.10
CA GLU A 450 10.18 -20.88 4.30
C GLU A 450 10.45 -22.25 4.91
N GLY A 451 11.47 -22.29 5.77
CA GLY A 451 11.57 -23.25 6.84
C GLY A 451 10.47 -22.98 7.88
N GLY A 452 9.53 -23.92 8.02
CA GLY A 452 8.36 -23.77 8.86
C GLY A 452 8.68 -23.57 10.35
N SER A 453 8.31 -22.41 10.87
CA SER A 453 7.90 -22.22 12.27
C SER A 453 7.09 -20.92 12.37
N SER A 454 5.87 -20.91 11.83
CA SER A 454 4.94 -19.82 12.12
C SER A 454 4.63 -19.85 13.62
N SER A 455 4.92 -18.75 14.32
CA SER A 455 4.60 -18.54 15.75
C SER A 455 3.10 -18.56 16.06
N LEU A 456 2.26 -18.60 15.02
CA LEU A 456 0.81 -18.71 15.10
C LEU A 456 0.36 -20.14 15.43
N PRO A 457 -0.65 -20.30 16.31
CA PRO A 457 -1.22 -21.61 16.61
C PRO A 457 -1.92 -22.20 15.37
N PRO A 458 -2.13 -23.53 15.33
CA PRO A 458 -2.66 -24.23 14.15
C PRO A 458 -4.01 -23.69 13.63
N ILE A 459 -4.88 -23.24 14.53
CA ILE A 459 -6.17 -22.64 14.16
C ILE A 459 -5.96 -21.32 13.40
N GLY A 460 -5.05 -20.47 13.89
CA GLY A 460 -4.69 -19.21 13.22
C GLY A 460 -4.10 -19.46 11.83
N GLN A 461 -3.22 -20.46 11.69
CA GLN A 461 -2.67 -20.86 10.40
C GLN A 461 -3.77 -21.35 9.44
N THR A 462 -4.71 -22.15 9.93
CA THR A 462 -5.84 -22.67 9.13
C THR A 462 -6.71 -21.51 8.61
N ILE A 463 -7.06 -20.57 9.48
CA ILE A 463 -7.81 -19.36 9.10
C ILE A 463 -7.02 -18.54 8.08
N GLY A 464 -5.72 -18.34 8.30
CA GLY A 464 -4.82 -17.67 7.36
C GLY A 464 -4.85 -18.28 5.97
N TRP A 465 -4.70 -19.60 5.85
CA TRP A 465 -4.75 -20.29 4.56
C TRP A 465 -6.13 -20.24 3.89
N ILE A 466 -7.22 -20.24 4.67
CA ILE A 466 -8.57 -20.02 4.13
C ILE A 466 -8.68 -18.60 3.54
N LEU A 467 -8.22 -17.58 4.25
CA LEU A 467 -8.23 -16.19 3.77
C LEU A 467 -7.39 -16.01 2.49
N ALA A 468 -6.20 -16.60 2.47
CA ALA A 468 -5.33 -16.63 1.29
C ALA A 468 -6.02 -17.34 0.11
N GLY A 469 -6.68 -18.48 0.37
CA GLY A 469 -7.46 -19.22 -0.60
C GLY A 469 -8.64 -18.43 -1.15
N ILE A 470 -9.34 -17.66 -0.32
CA ILE A 470 -10.44 -16.78 -0.75
C ILE A 470 -9.94 -15.70 -1.70
N ALA A 471 -8.79 -15.08 -1.43
CA ALA A 471 -8.22 -14.02 -2.28
C ALA A 471 -7.58 -14.58 -3.55
N VAL A 472 -6.55 -15.43 -3.42
CA VAL A 472 -5.78 -15.97 -4.56
C VAL A 472 -6.61 -16.95 -5.39
N GLY A 473 -7.51 -17.71 -4.75
CA GLY A 473 -8.39 -18.66 -5.43
C GLY A 473 -9.34 -18.00 -6.44
N GLN A 474 -9.63 -16.70 -6.32
CA GLN A 474 -10.42 -15.97 -7.34
C GLN A 474 -9.76 -16.03 -8.72
N ILE A 475 -8.44 -16.06 -8.79
CA ILE A 475 -7.71 -16.13 -10.07
C ILE A 475 -8.10 -17.41 -10.81
N VAL A 476 -7.99 -18.55 -10.14
CA VAL A 476 -8.31 -19.87 -10.71
C VAL A 476 -9.81 -20.01 -10.97
N LEU A 477 -10.64 -19.60 -10.01
CA LEU A 477 -12.10 -19.67 -10.14
C LEU A 477 -12.61 -18.93 -11.38
N TRP A 478 -12.19 -17.67 -11.56
CA TRP A 478 -12.63 -16.86 -12.69
C TRP A 478 -11.99 -17.28 -14.01
N MET A 479 -10.80 -17.87 -13.98
CA MET A 479 -10.21 -18.50 -15.17
C MET A 479 -11.07 -19.67 -15.65
N ILE A 480 -11.51 -20.56 -14.74
CA ILE A 480 -12.40 -21.68 -15.04
C ILE A 480 -13.76 -21.17 -15.55
N ILE A 481 -14.38 -20.22 -14.86
CA ILE A 481 -15.67 -19.64 -15.27
C ILE A 481 -15.57 -19.03 -16.68
N THR A 482 -14.48 -18.32 -16.98
CA THR A 482 -14.28 -17.70 -18.30
C THR A 482 -14.07 -18.77 -19.37
N PHE A 483 -13.33 -19.83 -19.06
CA PHE A 483 -13.10 -20.94 -19.97
C PHE A 483 -14.38 -21.73 -20.30
N VAL A 484 -15.21 -22.03 -19.29
CA VAL A 484 -16.47 -22.74 -19.48
C VAL A 484 -17.43 -21.95 -20.38
N ASN A 485 -17.50 -20.63 -20.15
CA ASN A 485 -18.36 -19.70 -20.89
C ASN A 485 -17.74 -19.23 -22.23
N ALA A 486 -16.51 -19.61 -22.55
CA ALA A 486 -15.86 -19.23 -23.78
C ALA A 486 -16.57 -19.85 -25.00
N LYS A 487 -16.75 -19.03 -26.04
CA LYS A 487 -17.24 -19.51 -27.33
C LYS A 487 -16.15 -20.36 -28.01
N GLY A 488 -16.52 -21.55 -28.44
CA GLY A 488 -15.64 -22.48 -29.15
C GLY A 488 -16.23 -23.88 -29.21
N SER A 489 -16.05 -24.54 -30.34
CA SER A 489 -16.48 -25.92 -30.59
C SER A 489 -15.61 -26.94 -29.84
N ASN A 490 -14.30 -26.65 -29.77
CA ASN A 490 -13.29 -27.52 -29.18
C ASN A 490 -12.59 -26.86 -27.97
N VAL A 491 -11.97 -27.68 -27.10
CA VAL A 491 -11.19 -27.22 -25.94
C VAL A 491 -10.11 -26.20 -26.34
N LEU A 492 -9.40 -26.44 -27.45
CA LEU A 492 -8.35 -25.54 -27.94
C LEU A 492 -8.91 -24.18 -28.37
N GLU A 493 -10.09 -24.15 -29.00
CA GLU A 493 -10.74 -22.93 -29.43
C GLU A 493 -11.25 -22.12 -28.22
N LYS A 494 -11.84 -22.80 -27.22
CA LYS A 494 -12.21 -22.19 -25.95
C LYS A 494 -11.01 -21.59 -25.22
N LEU A 495 -9.88 -22.32 -25.18
CA LEU A 495 -8.65 -21.85 -24.56
C LEU A 495 -8.10 -20.63 -25.30
N ARG A 496 -8.08 -20.66 -26.63
CA ARG A 496 -7.68 -19.51 -27.46
C ARG A 496 -8.56 -18.29 -27.18
N THR A 497 -9.88 -18.45 -27.15
CA THR A 497 -10.83 -17.37 -26.84
C THR A 497 -10.63 -16.81 -25.43
N THR A 498 -10.30 -17.66 -24.45
CA THR A 498 -10.08 -17.26 -23.05
C THR A 498 -8.86 -16.35 -22.88
N PHE A 499 -7.80 -16.59 -23.67
CA PHE A 499 -6.56 -15.81 -23.63
C PHE A 499 -6.41 -14.82 -24.80
N SER A 500 -7.48 -14.59 -25.56
CA SER A 500 -7.50 -13.59 -26.64
C SER A 500 -8.29 -12.34 -26.23
N PRO A 501 -7.95 -11.15 -26.78
CA PRO A 501 -8.67 -9.92 -26.49
C PRO A 501 -10.13 -9.99 -26.90
N THR A 502 -11.02 -9.53 -26.03
CA THR A 502 -12.43 -9.37 -26.40
C THR A 502 -12.60 -8.23 -27.41
N PRO A 503 -13.64 -8.25 -28.27
CA PRO A 503 -13.91 -7.17 -29.22
C PRO A 503 -14.12 -5.79 -28.57
N SER A 504 -14.47 -5.78 -27.28
CA SER A 504 -14.73 -4.60 -26.46
C SER A 504 -13.50 -4.07 -25.70
N TYR A 505 -12.32 -4.68 -25.88
CA TYR A 505 -11.07 -4.21 -25.27
C TYR A 505 -10.47 -3.04 -26.04
N GLY A 506 -10.15 -1.97 -25.31
CA GLY A 506 -9.53 -0.75 -25.81
C GLY A 506 -9.96 0.47 -24.99
N PRO A 507 -9.67 1.69 -25.50
CA PRO A 507 -10.03 2.94 -24.85
C PRO A 507 -11.51 3.06 -24.48
N ARG A 508 -11.80 3.79 -23.40
CA ARG A 508 -13.18 4.03 -22.93
C ARG A 508 -13.99 4.88 -23.92
N ASP A 509 -13.36 5.91 -24.47
CA ASP A 509 -14.01 6.81 -25.43
C ASP A 509 -14.26 6.10 -26.77
N PRO A 510 -15.53 6.02 -27.24
CA PRO A 510 -15.86 5.38 -28.51
C PRO A 510 -15.15 5.97 -29.74
N GLN A 511 -14.86 7.27 -29.76
CA GLN A 511 -14.15 7.92 -30.86
C GLN A 511 -12.68 7.52 -30.86
N VAL A 512 -12.00 7.69 -29.72
CA VAL A 512 -10.59 7.28 -29.55
C VAL A 512 -10.41 5.79 -29.84
N PHE A 513 -11.39 4.96 -29.46
CA PHE A 513 -11.39 3.53 -29.73
C PHE A 513 -11.42 3.21 -31.24
N LYS A 514 -12.19 3.95 -32.04
CA LYS A 514 -12.23 3.78 -33.50
C LYS A 514 -10.91 4.22 -34.13
N GLU A 515 -10.44 5.42 -33.79
CA GLU A 515 -9.19 5.98 -34.29
C GLU A 515 -7.99 5.07 -33.98
N TRP A 516 -7.92 4.52 -32.75
CA TRP A 516 -6.90 3.56 -32.34
C TRP A 516 -6.92 2.28 -33.18
N LYS A 517 -8.11 1.74 -33.47
CA LYS A 517 -8.24 0.53 -34.31
C LYS A 517 -7.77 0.77 -35.73
N GLU A 518 -8.15 1.91 -36.31
CA GLU A 518 -7.72 2.32 -37.65
C GLU A 518 -6.20 2.53 -37.68
N TRP A 519 -5.65 3.23 -36.69
CA TRP A 519 -4.21 3.43 -36.55
C TRP A 519 -3.45 2.09 -36.46
N LYS A 520 -3.94 1.14 -35.64
CA LYS A 520 -3.35 -0.21 -35.55
C LYS A 520 -3.42 -0.96 -36.86
N PHE A 521 -4.55 -0.88 -37.58
CA PHE A 521 -4.73 -1.52 -38.87
C PHE A 521 -3.73 -0.98 -39.90
N ASN A 522 -3.61 0.35 -40.00
CA ASN A 522 -2.69 1.02 -40.93
C ASN A 522 -1.23 0.73 -40.60
N LYS A 523 -0.85 0.69 -39.32
CA LYS A 523 0.51 0.36 -38.88
C LYS A 523 0.90 -1.09 -39.22
N ARG A 524 -0.06 -2.01 -39.29
CA ARG A 524 0.15 -3.42 -39.64
C ARG A 524 0.08 -3.69 -41.14
N ASN A 525 -0.68 -2.88 -41.87
CA ASN A 525 -0.88 -2.99 -43.31
C ASN A 525 -0.49 -1.68 -44.03
N PRO A 526 0.82 -1.36 -44.13
CA PRO A 526 1.26 -0.10 -44.74
C PRO A 526 0.87 0.04 -46.22
N ALA A 527 0.56 -1.08 -46.91
CA ALA A 527 0.17 -1.10 -48.33
C ALA A 527 -1.30 -0.70 -48.60
N SER A 528 -2.16 -0.58 -47.58
CA SER A 528 -3.57 -0.18 -47.74
C SER A 528 -3.81 1.33 -47.63
N VAL A 529 -2.75 2.15 -47.54
CA VAL A 529 -2.85 3.60 -47.43
C VAL A 529 -2.99 4.22 -48.83
N THR A 530 -4.20 4.26 -49.37
CA THR A 530 -4.55 5.13 -50.51
C THR A 530 -5.01 6.50 -50.01
N LEU A 531 -4.09 7.48 -50.04
CA LEU A 531 -4.20 8.96 -50.09
C LEU A 531 -5.19 9.72 -49.15
N PRO A 532 -4.85 10.98 -48.77
CA PRO A 532 -5.28 11.58 -47.51
C PRO A 532 -6.70 12.16 -47.59
N TYR A 533 -7.49 11.91 -46.54
CA TYR A 533 -8.68 12.73 -46.29
C TYR A 533 -8.23 14.12 -45.84
N ASN A 534 -8.64 15.11 -46.62
CA ASN A 534 -8.45 16.53 -46.42
C ASN A 534 -8.97 16.92 -45.03
N ILE A 535 -8.09 17.31 -44.10
CA ILE A 535 -8.48 18.00 -42.86
C ILE A 535 -8.85 19.43 -43.27
N SER A 536 -10.03 19.59 -43.86
CA SER A 536 -10.70 20.89 -43.92
C SER A 536 -11.33 21.11 -42.55
N GLY A 537 -10.87 22.15 -41.86
CA GLY A 537 -11.27 22.48 -40.52
C GLY A 537 -12.78 22.64 -40.36
N GLN A 538 -13.32 21.97 -39.36
CA GLN A 538 -14.42 22.49 -38.56
C GLN A 538 -14.07 22.29 -37.10
N VAL A 539 -13.49 23.34 -36.51
CA VAL A 539 -13.75 23.65 -35.11
C VAL A 539 -15.26 23.85 -35.02
N ASN A 540 -15.96 22.97 -34.31
CA ASN A 540 -17.33 23.25 -33.90
C ASN A 540 -17.39 23.28 -32.37
N PRO A 541 -17.70 24.43 -31.76
CA PRO A 541 -17.74 24.62 -30.32
C PRO A 541 -19.15 24.28 -29.80
N SER A 542 -19.28 23.28 -28.94
CA SER A 542 -20.45 23.18 -28.04
C SER A 542 -20.22 22.11 -26.98
N TYR A 543 -19.43 22.45 -25.97
CA TYR A 543 -19.59 21.87 -24.64
C TYR A 543 -20.72 22.68 -23.97
N HIS A 544 -21.95 22.19 -24.08
CA HIS A 544 -23.03 22.68 -23.22
C HIS A 544 -22.90 21.97 -21.87
N ARG A 545 -22.60 22.78 -20.85
CA ARG A 545 -22.76 22.43 -19.45
C ARG A 545 -24.26 22.55 -19.20
N ASP A 546 -24.95 21.45 -18.98
CA ASP A 546 -26.33 21.47 -18.48
C ASP A 546 -26.29 21.99 -17.03
N GLU A 547 -26.41 23.30 -16.89
CA GLU A 547 -27.11 23.93 -15.78
C GLU A 547 -28.60 23.96 -16.17
N ASP A 548 -29.47 23.33 -15.37
CA ASP A 548 -30.65 23.98 -14.81
C ASP A 548 -31.49 23.01 -13.96
N ASP A 549 -32.03 23.59 -12.87
CA ASP A 549 -33.00 23.15 -11.85
C ASP A 549 -32.58 22.20 -10.72
#